data_AF-A0A7C3IR39-F1
#
_entry.id   AF-A0A7C3IR39-F1
#
_cell.length_a   1.000
_cell.length_b   1.000
_cell.length_c   1.000
_cell.angle_alpha   90.00
_cell.angle_beta   90.00
_cell.angle_gamma   90.00
#
_symmetry.space_group_name_H-M   'P 1'
#
loop_
_entity.id
_entity.type
_entity.pdbx_description
1 polymer ?
#
loop_
_entity_poly.entity_id
_entity_poly.type
_entity_poly.pdbx_seq_one_letter_code
_entity_poly.pdbx_strand_id
1 'polypeptide(L)'
;MANTDRPPDPTASPKPVPWWHFHRRLYNWVLHWADTPYGTPALLALSFTESSFFPIPPDVLLMALGIARPRRSLYYALLCSVASVLGGLFGYFIGYALWNPVGAPILRSLHLLTPASQEVLVQGVEGRMVVVSAPQGVTLHASKWSEWLGLAEPAPGGHEAMMRVHRDLLHRERAATTPPIGESSYEVQQTTAPLAVDEPAYLMTDTYHQARALYEKHDFWIVFAAAFTPIPYKVFTILSGLMQMQLVPFLFASAIGRSTRFFLVGALIFAFGKPVRRFIDRYFNLISLLFFVLLIGFFAILGI
;
A
#
# COMPACT_ATOMS: atom_id res chain seq x y z
N MET A 1 9.20 44.63 -30.39
CA MET A 1 9.55 44.07 -29.08
C MET A 1 8.43 44.41 -28.11
N ALA A 2 7.52 43.47 -27.85
CA ALA A 2 6.38 43.70 -26.96
C ALA A 2 6.79 43.44 -25.51
N ASN A 3 6.56 44.46 -24.67
CA ASN A 3 6.95 44.54 -23.27
C ASN A 3 6.15 43.56 -22.40
N THR A 4 6.82 42.56 -21.81
CA THR A 4 6.22 41.53 -20.94
C THR A 4 6.13 41.93 -19.46
N ASP A 5 6.50 43.15 -19.09
CA ASP A 5 6.68 43.57 -17.69
C ASP A 5 5.45 44.28 -17.08
N ARG A 6 4.28 44.21 -17.71
CA ARG A 6 3.05 44.74 -17.07
C ARG A 6 2.62 43.80 -15.94
N PRO A 7 2.45 44.29 -14.70
CA PRO A 7 1.88 43.47 -13.63
C PRO A 7 0.49 42.98 -14.07
N PRO A 8 0.13 41.72 -13.80
CA PRO A 8 -1.13 41.15 -14.23
C PRO A 8 -2.31 41.95 -13.68
N ASP A 9 -3.24 42.30 -14.56
CA ASP A 9 -4.45 43.07 -14.23
C ASP A 9 -5.28 42.29 -13.17
N PRO A 10 -5.50 42.87 -11.98
CA PRO A 10 -6.25 42.22 -10.90
C PRO A 10 -7.74 42.03 -11.21
N THR A 11 -8.26 42.65 -12.28
CA THR A 11 -9.65 42.56 -12.71
C THR A 11 -9.89 41.58 -13.87
N ALA A 12 -8.84 40.99 -14.42
CA ALA A 12 -8.95 40.04 -15.53
C ALA A 12 -9.64 38.75 -15.06
N SER A 13 -10.76 38.40 -15.69
CA SER A 13 -11.44 37.12 -15.47
C SER A 13 -10.50 35.94 -15.78
N PRO A 14 -10.51 34.86 -14.99
CA PRO A 14 -9.58 33.75 -15.17
C PRO A 14 -9.76 33.14 -16.57
N LYS A 15 -8.65 33.04 -17.32
CA LYS A 15 -8.66 32.49 -18.68
C LYS A 15 -9.33 31.10 -18.68
N PRO A 16 -10.30 30.83 -19.57
CA PRO A 16 -10.97 29.54 -19.62
C PRO A 16 -9.96 28.43 -19.89
N VAL A 17 -9.98 27.40 -19.04
CA VAL A 17 -9.05 26.28 -19.14
C VAL A 17 -9.60 25.27 -20.15
N PRO A 18 -8.85 24.87 -21.19
CA PRO A 18 -9.32 23.91 -22.18
C PRO A 18 -9.64 22.54 -21.57
N TRP A 19 -10.54 21.78 -22.21
CA TRP A 19 -11.08 20.53 -21.63
C TRP A 19 -10.03 19.43 -21.41
N TRP A 20 -8.98 19.39 -22.24
CA TRP A 20 -7.85 18.45 -22.13
C TRP A 20 -6.92 18.72 -20.94
N HIS A 21 -6.94 19.91 -20.35
CA HIS A 21 -6.23 20.20 -19.10
C HIS A 21 -7.03 19.71 -17.88
N PHE A 22 -7.37 18.42 -17.87
CA PHE A 22 -8.16 17.78 -16.81
C PHE A 22 -7.61 18.05 -15.41
N HIS A 23 -6.28 17.96 -15.23
CA HIS A 23 -5.60 18.26 -13.97
C HIS A 23 -5.86 19.68 -13.45
N ARG A 24 -5.82 20.70 -14.32
CA ARG A 24 -6.08 22.10 -13.95
C ARG A 24 -7.56 22.33 -13.68
N ARG A 25 -8.47 21.68 -14.42
CA ARG A 25 -9.91 21.77 -14.16
C ARG A 25 -10.26 21.14 -12.81
N LEU A 26 -9.70 19.98 -12.51
CA LEU A 26 -9.86 19.31 -11.22
C LEU A 26 -9.31 20.18 -10.09
N TYR A 27 -8.10 20.72 -10.25
CA TYR A 27 -7.48 21.64 -9.29
C TYR A 27 -8.35 22.88 -9.03
N ASN A 28 -8.81 23.56 -10.08
CA ASN A 28 -9.67 24.74 -9.95
C ASN A 28 -11.02 24.41 -9.30
N TRP A 29 -11.60 23.25 -9.63
CA TRP A 29 -12.85 22.78 -9.03
C TRP A 29 -12.68 22.47 -7.54
N VAL A 30 -11.58 21.81 -7.15
CA VAL A 30 -11.25 21.57 -5.74
C VAL A 30 -11.06 22.89 -5.00
N LEU A 31 -10.31 23.84 -5.58
CA LEU A 31 -10.07 25.15 -4.97
C LEU A 31 -11.33 26.00 -4.81
N HIS A 32 -12.26 25.92 -5.77
CA HIS A 32 -13.52 26.68 -5.70
C HIS A 32 -14.27 26.42 -4.40
N TRP A 33 -14.23 25.19 -3.86
CA TRP A 33 -14.86 24.87 -2.58
C TRP A 33 -14.32 25.69 -1.41
N ALA A 34 -13.06 26.15 -1.46
CA ALA A 34 -12.47 26.99 -0.42
C ALA A 34 -13.14 28.37 -0.32
N ASP A 35 -13.71 28.85 -1.41
CA ASP A 35 -14.43 30.14 -1.48
C ASP A 35 -15.92 30.01 -1.11
N THR A 36 -16.42 28.78 -0.95
CA THR A 36 -17.81 28.50 -0.58
C THR A 36 -17.97 28.25 0.93
N PRO A 37 -19.18 28.41 1.51
CA PRO A 37 -19.45 28.00 2.89
C PRO A 37 -19.28 26.49 3.11
N TYR A 38 -19.26 25.69 2.03
CA TYR A 38 -19.14 24.23 2.07
C TYR A 38 -17.70 23.72 2.03
N GLY A 39 -16.68 24.59 2.16
CA GLY A 39 -15.27 24.16 2.09
C GLY A 39 -14.90 23.08 3.11
N THR A 40 -15.41 23.14 4.34
CA THR A 40 -15.11 22.12 5.37
C THR A 40 -15.82 20.77 5.11
N PRO A 41 -17.13 20.73 4.80
CA PRO A 41 -17.78 19.51 4.33
C PRO A 41 -17.15 18.92 3.06
N ALA A 42 -16.78 19.76 2.09
CA ALA A 42 -16.09 19.33 0.88
C ALA A 42 -14.74 18.69 1.22
N LEU A 43 -13.98 19.27 2.15
CA LEU A 43 -12.71 18.70 2.63
C LEU A 43 -12.90 17.28 3.19
N LEU A 44 -13.91 17.08 4.03
CA LEU A 44 -14.25 15.76 4.59
C LEU A 44 -14.61 14.77 3.49
N ALA A 45 -15.53 15.14 2.59
CA ALA A 45 -15.98 14.27 1.52
C ALA A 45 -14.83 13.88 0.59
N LEU A 46 -14.01 14.85 0.18
CA LEU A 46 -12.84 14.63 -0.69
C LEU A 46 -11.77 13.78 -0.01
N SER A 47 -11.49 14.01 1.27
CA SER A 47 -10.51 13.21 2.02
C SER A 47 -10.96 11.75 2.18
N PHE A 48 -12.24 11.53 2.43
CA PHE A 48 -12.82 10.19 2.47
C PHE A 48 -12.77 9.49 1.11
N THR A 49 -13.20 10.17 0.03
CA THR A 49 -13.21 9.57 -1.32
C THR A 49 -11.80 9.31 -1.84
N GLU A 50 -10.82 10.19 -1.54
CA GLU A 50 -9.42 10.01 -1.91
C GLU A 50 -8.81 8.74 -1.32
N SER A 51 -9.12 8.48 -0.06
CA SER A 51 -8.62 7.32 0.66
C SER A 51 -9.35 6.03 0.29
N SER A 52 -10.54 6.14 -0.30
CA SER A 52 -11.39 5.01 -0.66
C SER A 52 -11.16 4.50 -2.08
N PHE A 53 -11.44 5.34 -3.10
CA PHE A 53 -11.48 4.87 -4.48
C PHE A 53 -11.22 5.94 -5.56
N PHE A 54 -11.30 7.24 -5.26
CA PHE A 54 -11.30 8.28 -6.30
C PHE A 54 -10.07 9.20 -6.23
N PRO A 55 -9.33 9.49 -7.32
CA PRO A 55 -8.14 10.33 -7.28
C PRO A 55 -8.46 11.84 -7.26
N ILE A 56 -8.96 12.34 -6.13
CA ILE A 56 -9.05 13.79 -5.87
C ILE A 56 -8.09 14.16 -4.73
N PRO A 57 -7.15 15.10 -4.89
CA PRO A 57 -6.19 15.43 -3.82
C PRO A 57 -6.83 16.34 -2.74
N PRO A 58 -7.16 15.82 -1.53
CA PRO A 58 -7.70 16.63 -0.43
C PRO A 58 -6.65 17.61 0.09
N ASP A 59 -5.37 17.30 -0.09
CA ASP A 59 -4.22 18.14 0.28
C ASP A 59 -4.35 19.55 -0.29
N VAL A 60 -4.83 19.69 -1.53
CA VAL A 60 -5.01 21.00 -2.18
C VAL A 60 -6.05 21.85 -1.46
N LEU A 61 -7.18 21.25 -1.09
CA LEU A 61 -8.24 21.94 -0.36
C LEU A 61 -7.84 22.23 1.09
N LEU A 62 -7.13 21.29 1.75
CA LEU A 62 -6.55 21.49 3.08
C LEU A 62 -5.60 22.70 3.06
N MET A 63 -4.73 22.78 2.06
CA MET A 63 -3.80 23.89 1.88
C MET A 63 -4.55 25.20 1.62
N ALA A 64 -5.56 25.20 0.74
CA ALA A 64 -6.34 26.40 0.45
C ALA A 64 -7.07 26.94 1.69
N LEU A 65 -7.79 26.08 2.41
CA LEU A 65 -8.50 26.44 3.65
C LEU A 65 -7.54 26.83 4.77
N GLY A 66 -6.43 26.10 4.90
CA GLY A 66 -5.37 26.39 5.86
C GLY A 66 -4.73 27.75 5.59
N ILE A 67 -4.39 28.09 4.36
CA ILE A 67 -3.81 29.39 4.00
C ILE A 67 -4.81 30.52 4.24
N ALA A 68 -6.10 30.31 3.95
CA ALA A 68 -7.15 31.27 4.22
C ALA A 68 -7.32 31.53 5.73
N ARG A 69 -7.18 30.50 6.57
CA ARG A 69 -7.28 30.59 8.03
C ARG A 69 -6.17 29.78 8.72
N PRO A 70 -4.93 30.29 8.80
CA PRO A 70 -3.77 29.53 9.30
C PRO A 70 -3.94 29.00 10.72
N ARG A 71 -4.61 29.76 11.60
CA ARG A 71 -4.89 29.33 12.99
C ARG A 71 -5.82 28.12 13.08
N ARG A 72 -6.59 27.80 12.02
CA ARG A 72 -7.48 26.62 11.95
C ARG A 72 -6.92 25.49 11.09
N SER A 73 -5.71 25.62 10.56
CA SER A 73 -5.09 24.59 9.71
C SER A 73 -4.94 23.24 10.41
N LEU A 74 -4.59 23.21 11.71
CA LEU A 74 -4.55 21.98 12.51
C LEU A 74 -5.93 21.33 12.69
N TYR A 75 -6.98 22.14 12.80
CA TYR A 75 -8.36 21.65 12.85
C TYR A 75 -8.76 20.99 11.51
N TYR A 76 -8.42 21.62 10.39
CA TYR A 76 -8.64 21.02 9.07
C TYR A 76 -7.83 19.74 8.88
N ALA A 77 -6.59 19.70 9.37
CA ALA A 77 -5.75 18.50 9.35
C ALA A 77 -6.36 17.34 10.16
N LEU A 78 -6.91 17.62 11.35
CA LEU A 78 -7.62 16.63 12.16
C LEU A 78 -8.83 16.07 11.41
N LEU A 79 -9.66 16.94 10.81
CA LEU A 79 -10.81 16.52 10.02
C LEU A 79 -10.42 15.65 8.83
N CYS A 80 -9.39 16.05 8.08
CA CYS A 80 -8.84 15.22 6.99
C CYS A 80 -8.37 13.86 7.50
N SER A 81 -7.67 13.83 8.63
CA SER A 81 -7.13 12.59 9.19
C SER A 81 -8.25 11.62 9.53
N VAL A 82 -9.29 12.08 10.23
CA VAL A 82 -10.45 11.25 10.57
C VAL A 82 -11.16 10.76 9.31
N ALA A 83 -11.50 11.65 8.38
CA ALA A 83 -12.17 11.28 7.14
C ALA A 83 -11.34 10.33 6.27
N SER A 84 -10.03 10.52 6.23
CA SER A 84 -9.08 9.69 5.48
C SER A 84 -8.97 8.29 6.08
N VAL A 85 -8.91 8.16 7.41
CA VAL A 85 -8.88 6.85 8.09
C VAL A 85 -10.19 6.10 7.86
N LEU A 86 -11.33 6.79 7.97
CA LEU A 86 -12.65 6.20 7.66
C LEU A 86 -12.76 5.77 6.20
N GLY A 87 -12.25 6.59 5.27
CA GLY A 87 -12.19 6.23 3.85
C GLY A 87 -11.24 5.06 3.58
N GLY A 88 -10.12 5.00 4.29
CA GLY A 88 -9.19 3.88 4.23
C GLY A 88 -9.80 2.58 4.75
N LEU A 89 -10.57 2.65 5.85
CA LEU A 89 -11.34 1.54 6.39
C LEU A 89 -12.41 1.07 5.39
N PHE A 90 -13.10 2.01 4.74
CA PHE A 90 -14.04 1.68 3.67
C PHE A 90 -13.34 1.01 2.48
N GLY A 91 -12.18 1.53 2.06
CA GLY A 91 -11.34 0.91 1.03
C GLY A 91 -10.85 -0.50 1.40
N TYR A 92 -10.50 -0.72 2.66
CA TYR A 92 -10.17 -2.05 3.20
C TYR A 92 -11.36 -3.00 3.05
N PHE A 93 -12.58 -2.58 3.43
CA PHE A 93 -13.77 -3.41 3.26
C PHE A 93 -14.14 -3.65 1.80
N ILE A 94 -13.91 -2.66 0.90
CA ILE A 94 -14.03 -2.87 -0.54
C ILE A 94 -13.07 -3.97 -0.98
N GLY A 95 -11.79 -3.89 -0.60
CA GLY A 95 -10.80 -4.92 -0.93
C GLY A 95 -11.21 -6.30 -0.42
N TYR A 96 -11.66 -6.36 0.83
CA TYR A 96 -12.14 -7.59 1.46
C TYR A 96 -13.35 -8.19 0.72
N ALA A 97 -14.34 -7.36 0.34
CA ALA A 97 -15.53 -7.80 -0.37
C ALA A 97 -15.24 -8.19 -1.83
N LEU A 98 -14.28 -7.53 -2.48
CA LEU A 98 -13.88 -7.80 -3.87
C LEU A 98 -12.97 -9.02 -4.01
N TRP A 99 -12.52 -9.62 -2.90
CA TRP A 99 -11.67 -10.80 -2.93
C TRP A 99 -12.25 -11.94 -3.78
N ASN A 100 -13.49 -12.36 -3.49
CA ASN A 100 -14.15 -13.46 -4.22
C ASN A 100 -14.43 -13.14 -5.70
N PRO A 101 -15.05 -12.00 -6.05
CA PRO A 101 -15.40 -11.71 -7.43
C PRO A 101 -14.22 -11.24 -8.30
N VAL A 102 -13.15 -10.69 -7.71
CA VAL A 102 -12.06 -10.03 -8.45
C VAL A 102 -10.69 -10.57 -8.06
N GLY A 103 -10.36 -10.59 -6.77
CA GLY A 103 -9.04 -11.00 -6.28
C GLY A 103 -8.68 -12.44 -6.67
N ALA A 104 -9.51 -13.41 -6.29
CA ALA A 104 -9.27 -14.82 -6.54
C ALA A 104 -9.24 -15.18 -8.05
N PRO A 105 -10.16 -14.66 -8.90
CA PRO A 105 -10.08 -14.89 -10.35
C PRO A 105 -8.82 -14.31 -11.01
N ILE A 106 -8.40 -13.10 -10.63
CA ILE A 106 -7.18 -12.47 -11.17
C ILE A 106 -5.95 -13.30 -10.80
N LEU A 107 -5.80 -13.65 -9.53
CA LEU A 107 -4.64 -14.42 -9.07
C LEU A 107 -4.62 -15.83 -9.67
N ARG A 108 -5.78 -16.46 -9.88
CA ARG A 108 -5.90 -17.73 -10.60
C ARG A 108 -5.49 -17.59 -12.07
N SER A 109 -5.92 -16.51 -12.75
CA SER A 109 -5.55 -16.23 -14.14
C SER A 109 -4.04 -15.96 -14.28
N LEU A 110 -3.42 -15.37 -13.27
CA LEU A 110 -1.97 -15.13 -13.21
C LEU A 110 -1.17 -16.36 -12.76
N HIS A 111 -1.82 -17.51 -12.52
CA HIS A 111 -1.21 -18.72 -11.97
C HIS A 111 -0.51 -18.51 -10.61
N LEU A 112 -0.91 -17.48 -9.87
CA LEU A 112 -0.36 -17.12 -8.55
C LEU A 112 -1.06 -17.88 -7.39
N LEU A 113 -2.20 -18.50 -7.66
CA LEU A 113 -2.92 -19.44 -6.79
C LEU A 113 -2.77 -20.87 -7.35
N THR A 114 -1.60 -21.49 -7.19
CA THR A 114 -1.38 -22.88 -7.57
C THR A 114 -1.83 -23.81 -6.43
N PRO A 115 -2.80 -24.73 -6.65
CA PRO A 115 -3.25 -25.67 -5.63
C PRO A 115 -2.23 -26.77 -5.28
N ALA A 116 -1.10 -26.83 -5.96
CA ALA A 116 -0.12 -27.89 -5.78
C ALA A 116 0.76 -27.57 -4.56
N SER A 117 0.33 -28.00 -3.38
CA SER A 117 1.25 -28.14 -2.26
C SER A 117 2.24 -29.26 -2.62
N GLN A 118 3.51 -28.93 -2.81
CA GLN A 118 4.54 -29.90 -3.17
C GLN A 118 4.93 -30.68 -1.93
N GLU A 119 4.82 -32.01 -1.96
CA GLU A 119 5.34 -32.84 -0.87
C GLU A 119 6.86 -32.70 -0.81
N VAL A 120 7.40 -32.46 0.37
CA VAL A 120 8.81 -32.27 0.67
C VAL A 120 9.14 -32.97 1.99
N LEU A 121 10.37 -33.48 2.12
CA LEU A 121 10.82 -34.14 3.35
C LEU A 121 11.62 -33.17 4.21
N VAL A 122 11.32 -33.11 5.50
CA VAL A 122 12.05 -32.24 6.44
C VAL A 122 13.40 -32.87 6.77
N GLN A 123 14.49 -32.19 6.41
CA GLN A 123 15.87 -32.64 6.63
C GLN A 123 16.48 -32.03 7.89
N GLY A 124 15.97 -30.88 8.35
CA GLY A 124 16.48 -30.20 9.53
C GLY A 124 15.70 -28.94 9.88
N VAL A 125 15.64 -28.60 11.17
CA VAL A 125 14.96 -27.40 11.67
C VAL A 125 16.00 -26.45 12.26
N GLU A 126 16.19 -25.30 11.62
CA GLU A 126 17.14 -24.26 12.01
C GLU A 126 16.39 -23.01 12.47
N GLY A 127 15.75 -23.11 13.64
CA GLY A 127 14.96 -22.03 14.21
C GLY A 127 13.67 -21.77 13.42
N ARG A 128 13.63 -20.71 12.60
CA ARG A 128 12.48 -20.37 11.73
C ARG A 128 12.61 -20.91 10.30
N MET A 129 13.80 -21.33 9.90
CA MET A 129 14.04 -21.94 8.60
C MET A 129 14.07 -23.46 8.75
N VAL A 130 13.49 -24.15 7.77
CA VAL A 130 13.44 -25.60 7.71
C VAL A 130 14.10 -26.03 6.41
N VAL A 131 15.10 -26.91 6.51
CA VAL A 131 15.73 -27.52 5.35
C VAL A 131 14.80 -28.61 4.86
N VAL A 132 14.41 -28.54 3.59
CA VAL A 132 13.51 -29.50 2.97
C VAL A 132 14.12 -30.08 1.70
N SER A 133 13.84 -31.35 1.42
CA SER A 133 14.27 -32.01 0.19
C SER A 133 13.09 -32.43 -0.68
N ALA A 134 13.24 -32.26 -1.98
CA ALA A 134 12.27 -32.70 -2.97
C ALA A 134 12.22 -34.25 -3.09
N PRO A 135 11.07 -34.84 -3.42
CA PRO A 135 10.96 -36.22 -3.86
C PRO A 135 11.80 -36.47 -5.13
N GLN A 136 12.21 -37.72 -5.37
CA GLN A 136 13.04 -38.07 -6.52
C GLN A 136 12.41 -37.60 -7.84
N GLY A 137 13.18 -36.87 -8.66
CA GLY A 137 12.75 -36.36 -9.96
C GLY A 137 12.07 -34.99 -9.96
N VAL A 138 11.94 -34.34 -8.79
CA VAL A 138 11.43 -32.96 -8.69
C VAL A 138 12.58 -32.02 -8.33
N THR A 139 12.78 -30.97 -9.12
CA THR A 139 13.70 -29.88 -8.77
C THR A 139 12.94 -28.76 -8.08
N LEU A 140 13.47 -28.32 -6.96
CA LEU A 140 12.91 -27.24 -6.18
C LEU A 140 13.65 -25.96 -6.57
N HIS A 141 12.94 -25.03 -7.21
CA HIS A 141 13.50 -23.73 -7.58
C HIS A 141 12.88 -22.63 -6.72
N ALA A 142 13.72 -21.87 -6.00
CA ALA A 142 13.28 -20.64 -5.38
C ALA A 142 13.06 -19.59 -6.48
N SER A 143 12.00 -18.80 -6.33
CA SER A 143 11.80 -17.61 -7.15
C SER A 143 12.70 -16.48 -6.63
N LYS A 144 13.09 -15.54 -7.50
CA LYS A 144 13.83 -14.33 -7.08
C LYS A 144 13.10 -13.56 -5.98
N TRP A 145 11.76 -13.60 -5.98
CA TRP A 145 10.92 -13.00 -4.94
C TRP A 145 11.06 -13.72 -3.60
N SER A 146 10.95 -15.05 -3.58
CA SER A 146 11.08 -15.82 -2.33
C SER A 146 12.48 -15.71 -1.71
N GLU A 147 13.52 -15.61 -2.54
CA GLU A 147 14.90 -15.35 -2.08
C GLU A 147 15.04 -13.94 -1.49
N TRP A 148 14.60 -12.91 -2.21
CA TRP A 148 14.67 -11.52 -1.75
C TRP A 148 13.88 -11.30 -0.45
N LEU A 149 12.74 -11.96 -0.31
CA LEU A 149 11.90 -11.91 0.88
C LEU A 149 12.45 -12.72 2.07
N GLY A 150 13.51 -13.51 1.86
CA GLY A 150 14.06 -14.42 2.87
C GLY A 150 13.08 -15.53 3.25
N LEU A 151 12.20 -15.91 2.32
CA LEU A 151 11.19 -16.95 2.50
C LEU A 151 11.68 -18.33 2.03
N ALA A 152 12.49 -18.38 0.98
CA ALA A 152 13.13 -19.59 0.51
C ALA A 152 14.48 -19.29 -0.12
N GLU A 153 15.50 -20.09 0.17
CA GLU A 153 16.85 -19.97 -0.36
C GLU A 153 17.47 -21.36 -0.61
N PRO A 154 18.38 -21.51 -1.57
CA PRO A 154 19.08 -22.77 -1.80
C PRO A 154 19.92 -23.16 -0.58
N ALA A 155 19.86 -24.45 -0.18
CA ALA A 155 20.61 -24.92 0.98
C ALA A 155 22.14 -24.93 0.70
N PRO A 156 22.98 -24.51 1.66
CA PRO A 156 24.43 -24.56 1.51
C PRO A 156 24.90 -26.02 1.44
N GLY A 157 25.37 -26.47 0.26
CA GLY A 157 25.78 -27.86 0.06
C GLY A 157 25.37 -28.52 -1.26
N GLY A 158 24.69 -27.79 -2.17
CA GLY A 158 24.76 -28.07 -3.61
C GLY A 158 24.05 -29.31 -4.15
N HIS A 159 23.07 -29.87 -3.44
CA HIS A 159 22.15 -30.81 -4.07
C HIS A 159 20.95 -30.02 -4.58
N GLU A 160 20.69 -30.02 -5.90
CA GLU A 160 19.56 -29.34 -6.57
C GLU A 160 18.17 -29.71 -5.99
N ALA A 161 18.13 -30.69 -5.08
CA ALA A 161 16.94 -31.16 -4.40
C ALA A 161 16.69 -30.52 -3.01
N MET A 162 17.61 -29.69 -2.46
CA MET A 162 17.50 -29.17 -1.09
C MET A 162 17.32 -27.64 -1.02
N MET A 163 16.30 -27.18 -0.30
CA MET A 163 16.01 -25.76 -0.05
C MET A 163 15.83 -25.47 1.44
N ARG A 164 16.22 -24.27 1.88
CA ARG A 164 15.83 -23.71 3.17
C ARG A 164 14.56 -22.90 2.95
N VAL A 165 13.50 -23.23 3.67
CA VAL A 165 12.20 -22.57 3.53
C VAL A 165 11.72 -22.11 4.90
N HIS A 166 11.10 -20.93 4.96
CA HIS A 166 10.45 -20.44 6.17
C HIS A 166 9.36 -21.43 6.63
N ARG A 167 9.33 -21.74 7.93
CA ARG A 167 8.37 -22.68 8.53
C ARG A 167 6.90 -22.41 8.18
N ASP A 168 6.54 -21.15 7.93
CA ASP A 168 5.16 -20.73 7.65
C ASP A 168 4.69 -21.13 6.23
N LEU A 169 5.61 -21.58 5.37
CA LEU A 169 5.29 -22.13 4.05
C LEU A 169 5.11 -23.65 4.06
N LEU A 170 5.32 -24.31 5.20
CA LEU A 170 5.26 -25.76 5.35
C LEU A 170 4.02 -26.17 6.16
N HIS A 171 3.33 -27.20 5.68
CA HIS A 171 2.14 -27.77 6.31
C HIS A 171 2.27 -29.30 6.42
N ARG A 172 1.65 -29.93 7.43
CA ARG A 172 1.76 -31.39 7.64
C ARG A 172 0.76 -32.20 6.80
N GLU A 173 -0.34 -31.59 6.39
CA GLU A 173 -1.39 -32.26 5.61
C GLU A 173 -1.41 -31.74 4.17
N ARG A 174 -1.62 -32.67 3.24
CA ARG A 174 -1.82 -32.34 1.82
C ARG A 174 -3.07 -31.49 1.74
N ALA A 175 -2.99 -30.29 1.17
CA ALA A 175 -4.19 -29.52 0.89
C ALA A 175 -5.02 -30.31 -0.14
N ALA A 176 -6.02 -31.06 0.34
CA ALA A 176 -6.85 -31.94 -0.49
C ALA A 176 -7.71 -31.14 -1.49
N THR A 177 -7.83 -29.84 -1.27
CA THR A 177 -8.52 -28.87 -2.11
C THR A 177 -7.78 -27.53 -2.06
N THR A 178 -7.91 -26.73 -3.12
CA THR A 178 -7.55 -25.29 -3.06
C THR A 178 -8.26 -24.71 -1.84
N PRO A 179 -7.55 -24.05 -0.93
CA PRO A 179 -8.16 -23.59 0.30
C PRO A 179 -9.38 -22.70 0.01
N PRO A 180 -10.58 -22.89 0.60
CA PRO A 180 -11.67 -21.90 0.58
C PRO A 180 -11.18 -20.53 1.07
N ILE A 181 -10.91 -19.67 0.10
CA ILE A 181 -10.26 -18.39 0.36
C ILE A 181 -11.31 -17.39 0.85
N GLY A 182 -11.23 -16.99 2.12
CA GLY A 182 -12.20 -16.07 2.71
C GLY A 182 -12.54 -16.35 4.18
N GLU A 183 -12.28 -17.55 4.69
CA GLU A 183 -12.39 -17.81 6.11
C GLU A 183 -11.17 -17.23 6.84
N SER A 184 -11.43 -16.28 7.74
CA SER A 184 -10.46 -15.77 8.73
C SER A 184 -9.89 -16.87 9.64
N SER A 185 -10.45 -18.08 9.52
CA SER A 185 -10.10 -19.30 10.24
C SER A 185 -9.66 -20.35 9.22
N TYR A 186 -8.68 -20.03 8.39
CA TYR A 186 -7.92 -21.08 7.73
C TYR A 186 -7.02 -21.74 8.78
N GLU A 187 -7.64 -22.55 9.63
CA GLU A 187 -6.98 -23.46 10.53
C GLU A 187 -6.45 -24.65 9.70
N VAL A 188 -5.64 -24.39 8.66
CA VAL A 188 -4.56 -25.35 8.43
C VAL A 188 -3.80 -25.27 9.73
N GLN A 189 -3.67 -26.38 10.45
CA GLN A 189 -2.86 -26.45 11.66
C GLN A 189 -1.44 -25.96 11.31
N GLN A 190 -1.23 -24.64 11.36
CA GLN A 190 0.07 -24.01 11.37
C GLN A 190 0.77 -24.66 12.54
N THR A 191 1.91 -25.27 12.27
CA THR A 191 2.53 -26.25 13.16
C THR A 191 2.85 -25.58 14.50
N THR A 192 1.94 -25.68 15.46
CA THR A 192 2.18 -25.35 16.86
C THR A 192 2.94 -26.49 17.53
N ALA A 193 2.83 -27.71 16.99
CA ALA A 193 3.72 -28.83 17.27
C ALA A 193 5.07 -28.69 16.54
N PRO A 194 6.19 -29.22 17.06
CA PRO A 194 7.48 -29.18 16.39
C PRO A 194 7.47 -30.04 15.11
N LEU A 195 7.95 -29.51 13.98
CA LEU A 195 8.29 -30.31 12.80
C LEU A 195 9.44 -31.25 13.16
N ALA A 196 9.28 -32.56 12.95
CA ALA A 196 10.33 -33.54 13.19
C ALA A 196 11.12 -33.81 11.89
N VAL A 197 12.38 -34.17 12.05
CA VAL A 197 13.25 -34.61 10.94
C VAL A 197 12.70 -35.91 10.36
N ASP A 198 12.81 -36.09 9.05
CA ASP A 198 12.32 -37.21 8.25
C ASP A 198 10.79 -37.34 8.15
N GLU A 199 10.04 -36.33 8.59
CA GLU A 199 8.60 -36.27 8.35
C GLU A 199 8.25 -35.62 7.00
N PRO A 200 7.21 -36.13 6.31
CA PRO A 200 6.67 -35.46 5.13
C PRO A 200 5.97 -34.17 5.54
N ALA A 201 6.27 -33.11 4.80
CA ALA A 201 5.61 -31.82 4.84
C ALA A 201 5.16 -31.41 3.44
N TYR A 202 4.29 -30.43 3.36
CA TYR A 202 3.70 -29.91 2.14
C TYR A 202 4.05 -28.43 2.01
N LEU A 203 4.86 -28.11 1.01
CA LEU A 203 5.33 -26.77 0.70
C LEU A 203 4.26 -26.02 -0.10
N MET A 204 3.75 -24.92 0.43
CA MET A 204 2.94 -23.97 -0.31
C MET A 204 3.82 -23.19 -1.28
N THR A 205 3.71 -23.53 -2.56
CA THR A 205 4.44 -22.84 -3.65
C THR A 205 3.66 -21.66 -4.24
N ASP A 206 2.44 -21.40 -3.81
CA ASP A 206 1.62 -20.35 -4.37
C ASP A 206 2.07 -18.97 -3.87
N THR A 207 2.12 -18.02 -4.81
CA THR A 207 2.64 -16.68 -4.56
C THR A 207 1.75 -15.88 -3.61
N TYR A 208 0.46 -16.24 -3.51
CA TYR A 208 -0.48 -15.60 -2.59
C TYR A 208 -0.13 -15.87 -1.12
N HIS A 209 0.05 -17.13 -0.71
CA HIS A 209 0.40 -17.46 0.67
C HIS A 209 1.78 -16.90 1.06
N GLN A 210 2.74 -16.88 0.13
CA GLN A 210 4.04 -16.21 0.34
C GLN A 210 3.89 -14.69 0.54
N ALA A 211 3.09 -14.02 -0.29
CA ALA A 211 2.83 -12.59 -0.17
C ALA A 211 2.06 -12.25 1.13
N ARG A 212 1.12 -13.11 1.55
CA ARG A 212 0.37 -12.97 2.80
C ARG A 212 1.26 -13.12 4.02
N ALA A 213 2.13 -14.13 4.06
CA ALA A 213 3.08 -14.32 5.16
C ALA A 213 4.03 -13.11 5.33
N LEU A 214 4.42 -12.49 4.22
CA LEU A 214 5.21 -11.25 4.26
C LEU A 214 4.40 -10.06 4.78
N TYR A 215 3.16 -9.93 4.32
CA TYR A 215 2.22 -8.93 4.81
C TYR A 215 2.09 -9.10 6.32
N GLU A 216 1.71 -10.28 6.83
CA GLU A 216 1.58 -10.53 8.28
C GLU A 216 2.83 -10.12 9.09
N LYS A 217 4.03 -10.29 8.52
CA LYS A 217 5.29 -9.86 9.15
C LYS A 217 5.52 -8.34 9.13
N HIS A 218 5.12 -7.62 8.08
CA HIS A 218 5.41 -6.18 7.87
C HIS A 218 4.15 -5.31 7.75
N ASP A 219 3.01 -5.88 8.15
CA ASP A 219 1.64 -5.37 8.03
C ASP A 219 1.54 -3.89 8.35
N PHE A 220 2.01 -3.53 9.55
CA PHE A 220 2.04 -2.15 10.02
C PHE A 220 2.90 -1.24 9.12
N TRP A 221 4.12 -1.67 8.78
CA TRP A 221 5.09 -0.84 8.09
C TRP A 221 4.73 -0.57 6.64
N ILE A 222 4.15 -1.55 5.94
CA ILE A 222 3.71 -1.39 4.55
C ILE A 222 2.63 -0.31 4.47
N VAL A 223 1.60 -0.41 5.31
CA VAL A 223 0.49 0.56 5.33
C VAL A 223 0.95 1.91 5.86
N PHE A 224 1.79 1.94 6.89
CA PHE A 224 2.33 3.17 7.44
C PHE A 224 3.17 3.93 6.41
N ALA A 225 4.10 3.25 5.73
CA ALA A 225 4.93 3.86 4.70
C ALA A 225 4.07 4.39 3.54
N ALA A 226 3.08 3.63 3.08
CA ALA A 226 2.16 4.07 2.05
C ALA A 226 1.29 5.27 2.48
N ALA A 227 0.86 5.32 3.75
CA ALA A 227 0.04 6.41 4.29
C ALA A 227 0.84 7.71 4.51
N PHE A 228 2.11 7.58 4.89
CA PHE A 228 3.00 8.70 5.19
C PHE A 228 3.61 9.33 3.93
N THR A 229 4.01 8.51 2.96
CA THR A 229 4.71 8.95 1.75
C THR A 229 3.76 9.49 0.66
N PRO A 230 4.27 10.12 -0.41
CA PRO A 230 3.48 10.53 -1.59
C PRO A 230 2.90 9.36 -2.41
N ILE A 231 3.07 8.13 -1.96
CA ILE A 231 2.58 6.92 -2.64
C ILE A 231 1.04 6.88 -2.59
N PRO A 232 0.36 6.27 -3.58
CA PRO A 232 -1.09 6.18 -3.58
C PRO A 232 -1.62 5.26 -2.47
N TYR A 233 -1.92 5.83 -1.30
CA TYR A 233 -2.40 5.10 -0.11
C TYR A 233 -3.57 4.14 -0.40
N LYS A 234 -4.54 4.56 -1.22
CA LYS A 234 -5.72 3.74 -1.57
C LYS A 234 -5.40 2.40 -2.21
N VAL A 235 -4.28 2.29 -2.91
CA VAL A 235 -3.85 1.01 -3.50
C VAL A 235 -3.53 0.04 -2.38
N PHE A 236 -2.83 0.52 -1.35
CA PHE A 236 -2.46 -0.27 -0.18
C PHE A 236 -3.65 -0.56 0.73
N THR A 237 -4.66 0.31 0.82
CA THR A 237 -5.87 0.00 1.61
C THR A 237 -6.70 -1.11 0.99
N ILE A 238 -6.96 -1.03 -0.31
CA ILE A 238 -7.68 -2.08 -1.05
C ILE A 238 -6.85 -3.37 -1.02
N LEU A 239 -5.54 -3.29 -1.22
CA LEU A 239 -4.65 -4.44 -1.16
C LEU A 239 -4.63 -5.08 0.23
N SER A 240 -4.63 -4.28 1.31
CA SER A 240 -4.71 -4.78 2.68
C SER A 240 -6.01 -5.55 2.92
N GLY A 241 -7.12 -5.07 2.34
CA GLY A 241 -8.41 -5.78 2.35
C GLY A 241 -8.38 -7.08 1.57
N LEU A 242 -7.80 -7.06 0.35
CA LEU A 242 -7.63 -8.25 -0.50
C LEU A 242 -6.73 -9.30 0.18
N MET A 243 -5.68 -8.87 0.88
CA MET A 243 -4.76 -9.74 1.61
C MET A 243 -5.28 -10.14 3.00
N GLN A 244 -6.49 -9.70 3.37
CA GLN A 244 -7.12 -9.99 4.67
C GLN A 244 -6.24 -9.62 5.87
N MET A 245 -5.52 -8.50 5.77
CA MET A 245 -4.68 -7.96 6.83
C MET A 245 -5.47 -7.73 8.12
N GLN A 246 -4.86 -7.96 9.27
CA GLN A 246 -5.53 -7.71 10.55
C GLN A 246 -5.98 -6.25 10.66
N LEU A 247 -7.26 -6.05 11.02
CA LEU A 247 -7.88 -4.72 11.06
C LEU A 247 -7.19 -3.76 12.04
N VAL A 248 -6.70 -4.28 13.17
CA VAL A 248 -6.10 -3.47 14.24
C VAL A 248 -4.75 -2.87 13.80
N PRO A 249 -3.76 -3.66 13.34
CA PRO A 249 -2.53 -3.11 12.75
C PRO A 249 -2.80 -2.15 11.60
N PHE A 250 -3.75 -2.47 10.72
CA PHE A 250 -4.14 -1.62 9.61
C PHE A 250 -4.65 -0.26 10.09
N LEU A 251 -5.56 -0.25 11.06
CA LEU A 251 -6.16 0.96 11.60
C LEU A 251 -5.10 1.84 12.27
N PHE A 252 -4.20 1.27 13.06
CA PHE A 252 -3.12 2.05 13.69
C PHE A 252 -2.12 2.58 12.67
N ALA A 253 -1.65 1.76 11.74
CA ALA A 253 -0.73 2.19 10.69
C ALA A 253 -1.33 3.32 9.83
N SER A 254 -2.59 3.16 9.43
CA SER A 254 -3.36 4.18 8.71
C SER A 254 -3.50 5.45 9.52
N ALA A 255 -3.97 5.36 10.77
CA ALA A 255 -4.24 6.51 11.62
C ALA A 255 -2.97 7.32 11.88
N ILE A 256 -1.86 6.65 12.21
CA ILE A 256 -0.59 7.32 12.47
C ILE A 256 -0.04 7.92 11.18
N GLY A 257 0.04 7.16 10.09
CA GLY A 257 0.61 7.64 8.83
C GLY A 257 -0.17 8.81 8.22
N ARG A 258 -1.51 8.68 8.14
CA ARG A 258 -2.39 9.74 7.61
C ARG A 258 -2.39 10.97 8.50
N SER A 259 -2.50 10.80 9.82
CA SER A 259 -2.46 11.93 10.74
C SER A 259 -1.12 12.66 10.62
N THR A 260 -0.01 11.95 10.63
CA THR A 260 1.32 12.57 10.51
C THR A 260 1.42 13.42 9.25
N ARG A 261 0.98 12.89 8.09
CA ARG A 261 1.00 13.64 6.82
C ARG A 261 0.16 14.92 6.88
N PHE A 262 -1.11 14.82 7.26
CA PHE A 262 -2.01 15.99 7.24
C PHE A 262 -1.62 17.00 8.32
N PHE A 263 -1.21 16.54 9.51
CA PHE A 263 -0.74 17.42 10.57
C PHE A 263 0.58 18.08 10.22
N LEU A 264 1.48 17.44 9.47
CA LEU A 264 2.71 18.07 8.99
C LEU A 264 2.35 19.25 8.06
N VAL A 265 1.46 19.03 7.08
CA VAL A 265 0.98 20.10 6.20
C VAL A 265 0.27 21.20 6.98
N GLY A 266 -0.64 20.82 7.89
CA GLY A 266 -1.37 21.74 8.75
C GLY A 266 -0.44 22.57 9.64
N ALA A 267 0.54 21.93 10.29
CA ALA A 267 1.50 22.58 11.18
C ALA A 267 2.42 23.53 10.43
N LEU A 268 2.88 23.17 9.23
CA LEU A 268 3.64 24.08 8.38
C LEU A 268 2.83 25.33 8.03
N ILE A 269 1.55 25.16 7.68
CA ILE A 269 0.68 26.31 7.40
C ILE A 269 0.42 27.13 8.66
N PHE A 270 0.21 26.47 9.81
CA PHE A 270 0.02 27.12 11.11
C PHE A 270 1.23 28.00 11.48
N ALA A 271 2.45 27.46 11.32
CA ALA A 271 3.68 28.13 11.71
C ALA A 271 4.08 29.24 10.73
N PHE A 272 3.94 29.01 9.42
CA PHE A 272 4.51 29.90 8.41
C PHE A 272 3.44 30.75 7.68
N GLY A 273 2.23 30.24 7.46
CA GLY A 273 1.15 31.00 6.81
C GLY A 273 1.42 31.36 5.34
N LYS A 274 1.38 32.66 5.00
CA LYS A 274 1.44 33.18 3.61
C LYS A 274 2.71 32.80 2.78
N PRO A 275 3.93 32.66 3.36
CA PRO A 275 5.13 32.23 2.64
C PRO A 275 5.07 30.79 2.13
N VAL A 276 4.36 29.88 2.82
CA VAL A 276 4.24 28.47 2.42
C VAL A 276 3.60 28.32 1.04
N ARG A 277 2.66 29.19 0.69
CA ARG A 277 2.03 29.20 -0.65
C ARG A 277 3.06 29.30 -1.77
N ARG A 278 4.04 30.21 -1.65
CA ARG A 278 5.08 30.41 -2.66
C ARG A 278 6.10 29.27 -2.70
N PHE A 279 6.35 28.61 -1.58
CA PHE A 279 7.24 27.45 -1.53
C PHE A 279 6.59 26.23 -2.19
N ILE A 280 5.34 25.92 -1.85
CA ILE A 280 4.62 24.77 -2.41
C ILE A 280 4.47 24.92 -3.92
N ASP A 281 3.99 26.07 -4.42
CA ASP A 281 3.84 26.30 -5.86
C ASP A 281 5.17 26.20 -6.64
N ARG A 282 6.30 26.53 -6.00
CA ARG A 282 7.64 26.52 -6.62
C ARG A 282 8.30 25.15 -6.60
N TYR A 283 8.15 24.38 -5.53
CA TYR A 283 8.88 23.11 -5.33
C TYR A 283 8.04 21.86 -5.56
N PHE A 284 6.70 21.94 -5.61
CA PHE A 284 5.83 20.76 -5.74
C PHE A 284 6.16 19.89 -6.96
N ASN A 285 6.33 20.49 -8.13
CA ASN A 285 6.68 19.76 -9.36
C ASN A 285 8.06 19.10 -9.25
N LEU A 286 9.04 19.80 -8.67
CA LEU A 286 10.40 19.28 -8.52
C LEU A 286 10.46 18.15 -7.49
N ILE A 287 9.82 18.31 -6.35
CA ILE A 287 9.76 17.28 -5.28
C ILE A 287 9.03 16.04 -5.79
N SER A 288 7.92 16.21 -6.51
CA SER A 288 7.17 15.08 -7.08
C SER A 288 8.00 14.34 -8.12
N LEU A 289 8.67 15.07 -9.04
CA LEU A 289 9.55 14.47 -10.05
C LEU A 289 10.72 13.73 -9.40
N LEU A 290 11.40 14.37 -8.44
CA LEU A 290 12.52 13.78 -7.70
C LEU A 290 12.09 12.51 -6.98
N PHE A 291 10.93 12.52 -6.32
CA PHE A 291 10.38 11.36 -5.65
C PHE A 291 10.14 10.19 -6.62
N PHE A 292 9.52 10.44 -7.78
CA PHE A 292 9.30 9.39 -8.78
C PHE A 292 10.61 8.86 -9.38
N VAL A 293 11.59 9.73 -9.64
CA VAL A 293 12.91 9.33 -10.13
C VAL A 293 13.64 8.47 -9.09
N LEU A 294 13.61 8.86 -7.82
CA LEU A 294 14.19 8.08 -6.72
C LEU A 294 13.46 6.75 -6.51
N LEU A 295 12.14 6.73 -6.64
CA LEU A 295 11.33 5.52 -6.53
C LEU A 295 11.70 4.54 -7.65
N ILE A 296 11.73 5.00 -8.90
CA ILE A 296 12.13 4.17 -10.06
C ILE A 296 13.58 3.72 -9.92
N GLY A 297 14.49 4.62 -9.51
CA GLY A 297 15.88 4.30 -9.26
C GLY A 297 16.07 3.27 -8.15
N PHE A 298 15.28 3.34 -7.09
CA PHE A 298 15.27 2.36 -6.00
C PHE A 298 14.87 0.97 -6.51
N PHE A 299 13.79 0.86 -7.29
CA PHE A 299 13.40 -0.42 -7.89
C PHE A 299 14.44 -0.95 -8.89
N ALA A 300 15.01 -0.07 -9.72
CA ALA A 300 16.05 -0.43 -10.68
C ALA A 300 17.35 -0.91 -10.01
N ILE A 301 17.77 -0.29 -8.90
CA ILE A 301 18.95 -0.73 -8.11
C ILE A 301 18.71 -2.08 -7.46
N LEU A 302 17.47 -2.35 -7.03
CA LEU A 302 17.09 -3.64 -6.47
C LEU A 302 16.91 -4.74 -7.52
N GLY A 303 17.00 -4.42 -8.81
CA GLY A 303 16.87 -5.39 -9.90
C GLY A 303 15.45 -5.95 -10.06
N ILE A 304 14.45 -5.18 -9.63
CA ILE A 304 13.01 -5.45 -9.78
C ILE A 304 12.51 -4.67 -11.00
#